data_AF-A0A6S6SAJ0-F1
#
_entry.id   AF-A0A6S6SAJ0-F1
#
_cell.length_a   1.000
_cell.length_b   1.000
_cell.length_c   1.000
_cell.angle_alpha   90.00
_cell.angle_beta   90.00
_cell.angle_gamma   90.00
#
_symmetry.space_group_name_H-M   'P 1'
#
loop_
_entity.id
_entity.type
_entity.pdbx_description
1 polymer ?
#
loop_
_entity_poly.entity_id
_entity_poly.type
_entity_poly.pdbx_seq_one_letter_code
_entity_poly.pdbx_strand_id
1 'polypeptide(L)'
;MQDIKNLINNWSDKSDIIIQNNKDFYAPSSFWKLSKKEIKSQTNGCGPEGWGWLVPDCFHPYFFCISNICTIHDYMYNKGKNLKDKRIADLIFRKNFEIKLSKGKKWKWLKILRKRRFQVYFKVVKNKSFDLYCDMDSKSC
;
A
#
# COMPACT_ATOMS: atom_id res chain seq x y z
N MET A 1 -10.53 11.85 -9.72
CA MET A 1 -9.92 11.09 -8.61
C MET A 1 -11.00 10.13 -8.16
N GLN A 2 -10.86 8.82 -8.42
CA GLN A 2 -11.91 7.84 -8.13
C GLN A 2 -12.31 7.92 -6.65
N ASP A 3 -13.61 8.01 -6.35
CA ASP A 3 -14.09 8.10 -4.97
C ASP A 3 -13.67 6.85 -4.18
N ILE A 4 -12.97 7.05 -3.08
CA ILE A 4 -12.56 5.97 -2.16
C ILE A 4 -13.78 5.16 -1.71
N LYS A 5 -14.94 5.81 -1.58
CA LYS A 5 -16.23 5.15 -1.30
C LYS A 5 -16.57 4.08 -2.35
N ASN A 6 -16.34 4.34 -3.63
CA ASN A 6 -16.57 3.37 -4.69
C ASN A 6 -15.51 2.26 -4.69
N LEU A 7 -14.29 2.52 -4.22
CA LEU A 7 -13.25 1.49 -4.07
C LEU A 7 -13.54 0.55 -2.89
N ILE A 8 -14.02 1.09 -1.76
CA ILE A 8 -14.46 0.32 -0.58
C ILE A 8 -15.55 -0.68 -0.97
N ASN A 9 -16.54 -0.24 -1.76
CA ASN A 9 -17.66 -1.09 -2.18
C ASN A 9 -17.28 -2.23 -3.14
N ASN A 10 -16.06 -2.21 -3.66
CA ASN A 10 -15.61 -3.08 -4.75
C ASN A 10 -14.58 -4.13 -4.32
N TRP A 11 -14.16 -4.11 -3.05
CA TRP A 11 -13.32 -5.13 -2.42
C TRP A 11 -14.06 -6.46 -2.36
N SER A 12 -13.44 -7.56 -2.79
CA SER A 12 -14.13 -8.84 -2.96
C SER A 12 -14.59 -9.45 -1.63
N ASP A 13 -13.89 -9.17 -0.54
CA ASP A 13 -14.28 -9.62 0.79
C ASP A 13 -15.30 -8.66 1.41
N LYS A 14 -16.59 -8.93 1.16
CA LYS A 14 -17.70 -8.14 1.71
C LYS A 14 -17.77 -8.18 3.24
N SER A 15 -17.11 -9.14 3.89
CA SER A 15 -17.03 -9.22 5.35
C SER A 15 -15.97 -8.29 5.94
N ASP A 16 -15.08 -7.76 5.10
CA ASP A 16 -13.97 -6.92 5.52
C ASP A 16 -13.96 -5.59 4.77
N ILE A 17 -14.56 -4.58 5.39
CA ILE A 17 -14.64 -3.24 4.84
C ILE A 17 -13.35 -2.46 5.07
N ILE A 18 -12.92 -1.70 4.07
CA ILE A 18 -11.77 -0.79 4.22
C ILE A 18 -12.23 0.45 5.01
N ILE A 19 -11.67 0.63 6.20
CA ILE A 19 -11.98 1.73 7.11
C ILE A 19 -10.76 2.60 7.36
N GLN A 20 -10.99 3.88 7.63
CA GLN A 20 -9.95 4.80 8.05
C GLN A 20 -9.87 4.84 9.58
N ASN A 21 -8.70 4.58 10.15
CA ASN A 21 -8.50 4.73 11.59
C ASN A 21 -8.08 6.18 11.91
N ASN A 22 -8.87 6.90 12.71
CA ASN A 22 -8.59 8.25 13.24
C ASN A 22 -7.87 9.22 12.27
N LYS A 23 -8.34 9.29 11.02
CA LYS A 23 -7.74 10.08 9.92
C LYS A 23 -6.31 9.70 9.54
N ASP A 24 -5.73 8.60 10.03
CA ASP A 24 -4.37 8.14 9.74
C ASP A 24 -4.28 7.37 8.42
N PHE A 25 -4.73 6.12 8.40
CA PHE A 25 -4.59 5.24 7.25
C PHE A 25 -5.90 4.50 7.00
N TYR A 26 -6.16 4.22 5.73
CA TYR A 26 -7.15 3.26 5.28
C TYR A 26 -6.55 1.87 5.34
N ALA A 27 -7.24 0.93 5.97
CA ALA A 27 -6.92 -0.49 5.93
C ALA A 27 -8.20 -1.31 6.12
N PRO A 28 -8.21 -2.60 5.75
CA PRO A 28 -9.34 -3.48 6.05
C PRO A 28 -9.62 -3.51 7.56
N SER A 29 -10.89 -3.62 7.95
CA SER A 29 -11.32 -3.65 9.35
C SER A 29 -10.65 -4.77 10.16
N SER A 30 -10.39 -5.91 9.52
CA SER A 30 -9.68 -7.04 10.11
C SER A 30 -8.24 -6.70 10.48
N PHE A 31 -7.55 -5.86 9.68
CA PHE A 31 -6.18 -5.43 9.94
C PHE A 31 -6.06 -4.72 11.28
N TRP A 32 -7.02 -3.87 11.62
CA TRP A 32 -7.01 -3.11 12.87
C TRP A 32 -7.27 -3.97 14.11
N LYS A 33 -7.80 -5.18 13.95
CA LYS A 33 -8.07 -6.13 15.03
C LYS A 33 -6.87 -7.03 15.32
N LEU A 34 -5.91 -7.13 14.39
CA LEU A 34 -4.74 -7.99 14.54
C LEU A 34 -3.71 -7.40 15.50
N SER A 35 -3.05 -8.27 16.25
CA SER A 35 -1.88 -7.90 17.04
C SER A 35 -0.68 -7.61 16.14
N LYS A 36 0.28 -6.83 16.66
CA LYS A 36 1.54 -6.53 15.94
C LYS A 36 2.31 -7.80 15.52
N LYS A 37 2.20 -8.87 16.31
CA LYS A 37 2.89 -10.14 16.05
C LYS A 37 2.26 -10.87 14.86
N GLU A 38 0.93 -10.92 14.80
CA GLU A 38 0.19 -11.52 13.69
C GLU A 38 0.41 -10.75 12.39
N ILE A 39 0.40 -9.41 12.45
CA ILE A 39 0.70 -8.57 11.30
C ILE A 39 2.11 -8.86 10.76
N LYS A 40 3.12 -8.94 11.65
CA LYS A 40 4.50 -9.21 11.25
C LYS A 40 4.67 -10.60 10.62
N SER A 41 3.88 -11.58 11.04
CA SER A 41 3.90 -12.92 10.42
C SER A 41 3.28 -12.98 9.02
N GLN A 42 2.53 -11.94 8.64
CA GLN A 42 1.78 -11.87 7.37
C GLN A 42 2.30 -10.77 6.44
N THR A 43 3.42 -10.10 6.76
CA THR A 43 3.93 -8.95 5.99
C THR A 43 5.44 -9.02 5.84
N ASN A 44 5.95 -8.59 4.68
CA ASN A 44 7.35 -8.71 4.28
C ASN A 44 8.10 -7.36 4.32
N GLY A 45 7.41 -6.24 4.55
CA GLY A 45 8.02 -4.90 4.72
C GLY A 45 7.87 -4.02 3.47
N CYS A 46 8.70 -2.97 3.31
CA CYS A 46 8.59 -2.06 2.15
C CYS A 46 9.36 -2.52 0.90
N GLY A 47 9.36 -3.82 0.61
CA GLY A 47 9.92 -4.33 -0.64
C GLY A 47 9.23 -5.61 -1.09
N PRO A 48 9.32 -5.94 -2.38
CA PRO A 48 8.84 -7.22 -2.86
C PRO A 48 9.61 -8.35 -2.18
N GLU A 49 9.00 -9.53 -2.10
CA GLU A 49 9.60 -10.73 -1.52
C GLU A 49 11.05 -10.91 -2.01
N GLY A 50 12.00 -11.01 -1.07
CA GLY A 50 13.45 -11.13 -1.34
C GLY A 50 14.24 -9.81 -1.49
N TRP A 51 13.58 -8.65 -1.58
CA TRP A 51 14.24 -7.34 -1.85
C TRP A 51 13.96 -6.27 -0.78
N GLY A 52 13.26 -6.61 0.31
CA GLY A 52 12.97 -5.69 1.42
C GLY A 52 14.21 -5.03 2.05
N TRP A 53 15.37 -5.68 1.95
CA TRP A 53 16.64 -5.14 2.44
C TRP A 53 17.27 -4.07 1.52
N LEU A 54 16.92 -4.07 0.23
CA LEU A 54 17.44 -3.12 -0.77
C LEU A 54 16.57 -1.87 -0.88
N VAL A 55 15.32 -1.95 -0.45
CA VAL A 55 14.38 -0.83 -0.52
C VAL A 55 14.18 -0.26 0.87
N PRO A 56 14.78 0.92 1.17
CA PRO A 56 14.72 1.44 2.52
C PRO A 56 13.30 1.83 2.91
N ASP A 57 12.84 1.32 4.07
CA ASP A 57 11.53 1.63 4.69
C ASP A 57 11.31 3.13 4.90
N CYS A 58 12.41 3.89 4.95
CA CYS A 58 12.42 5.33 5.03
C CYS A 58 13.09 5.92 3.79
N PHE A 59 12.44 6.91 3.17
CA PHE A 59 13.11 7.73 2.16
C PHE A 59 14.16 8.60 2.84
N HIS A 60 15.38 8.07 3.00
CA HIS A 60 16.58 8.83 3.32
C HIS A 60 16.91 9.72 2.11
N PRO A 61 17.24 11.02 2.26
CA PRO A 61 17.48 11.85 3.46
C PRO A 61 16.26 12.58 4.04
N TYR A 62 15.04 12.22 3.61
CA TYR A 62 13.84 12.98 3.93
C TYR A 62 13.13 12.54 5.22
N PHE A 63 13.71 11.61 5.98
CA PHE A 63 13.13 11.03 7.22
C PHE A 63 11.63 10.75 7.09
N PHE A 64 11.25 10.06 6.01
CA PHE A 64 9.87 9.75 5.70
C PHE A 64 9.70 8.23 5.60
N CYS A 65 9.33 7.62 6.72
CA CYS A 65 9.17 6.17 6.84
C CYS A 65 7.78 5.72 6.43
N ILE A 66 7.69 4.82 5.45
CA ILE A 66 6.44 4.32 4.90
C ILE A 66 6.12 2.88 5.36
N SER A 67 6.90 2.31 6.29
CA SER A 67 6.72 0.98 6.87
C SER A 67 5.26 0.61 7.17
N ASN A 68 4.56 1.41 7.96
CA ASN A 68 3.15 1.15 8.29
C ASN A 68 2.23 1.10 7.05
N ILE A 69 2.56 1.86 6.00
CA ILE A 69 1.80 1.89 4.75
C ILE A 69 2.07 0.62 3.94
N CYS A 70 3.32 0.16 3.91
CA CYS A 70 3.72 -1.09 3.25
C CYS A 70 3.09 -2.31 3.94
N THR A 71 3.09 -2.35 5.27
CA THR A 71 2.44 -3.40 6.04
C THR A 71 0.95 -3.54 5.71
N ILE A 72 0.24 -2.41 5.55
CA ILE A 72 -1.17 -2.44 5.12
C ILE A 72 -1.29 -2.98 3.69
N HIS A 73 -0.39 -2.56 2.79
CA HIS A 73 -0.39 -3.02 1.39
C HIS A 73 -0.14 -4.52 1.30
N ASP A 74 0.88 -5.05 1.98
CA ASP A 74 1.18 -6.49 2.05
C ASP A 74 -0.01 -7.28 2.59
N TYR A 75 -0.64 -6.80 3.66
CA TYR A 75 -1.82 -7.46 4.23
C TYR A 75 -2.97 -7.52 3.23
N MET A 76 -3.30 -6.40 2.59
CA MET A 76 -4.32 -6.33 1.55
C MET A 76 -3.94 -7.22 0.36
N TYR A 77 -2.67 -7.24 -0.02
CA TYR A 77 -2.19 -8.08 -1.10
C TYR A 77 -2.38 -9.56 -0.76
N ASN A 78 -1.96 -10.02 0.43
CA ASN A 78 -2.12 -11.41 0.84
C ASN A 78 -3.59 -11.86 0.95
N LYS A 79 -4.51 -10.94 1.29
CA LYS A 79 -5.95 -11.23 1.36
C LYS A 79 -6.66 -11.14 0.01
N GLY A 80 -6.19 -10.28 -0.89
CA GLY A 80 -6.81 -10.06 -2.20
C GLY A 80 -6.71 -11.29 -3.10
N LYS A 81 -7.84 -11.73 -3.66
CA LYS A 81 -7.94 -12.99 -4.42
C LYS A 81 -7.83 -12.80 -5.94
N ASN A 82 -8.12 -11.60 -6.42
CA ASN A 82 -8.17 -11.31 -7.85
C ASN A 82 -7.46 -9.99 -8.17
N LEU A 83 -7.25 -9.75 -9.47
CA LEU A 83 -6.60 -8.54 -9.97
C LEU A 83 -7.27 -7.23 -9.49
N LYS A 84 -8.59 -7.25 -9.30
CA LYS A 84 -9.36 -6.08 -8.84
C LYS A 84 -9.01 -5.72 -7.40
N ASP A 85 -8.93 -6.70 -6.50
CA ASP A 85 -8.52 -6.49 -5.10
C ASP A 85 -7.12 -5.92 -5.01
N LYS A 86 -6.20 -6.43 -5.82
CA LYS A 86 -4.83 -5.96 -5.77
C LYS A 86 -4.69 -4.54 -6.33
N ARG A 87 -5.45 -4.19 -7.37
CA ARG A 87 -5.58 -2.80 -7.83
C ARG A 87 -6.14 -1.90 -6.72
N ILE A 88 -7.09 -2.39 -5.92
CA ILE A 88 -7.61 -1.67 -4.75
C ILE A 88 -6.50 -1.50 -3.70
N ALA A 89 -5.70 -2.54 -3.42
CA ALA A 89 -4.55 -2.47 -2.51
C ALA A 89 -3.55 -1.39 -2.95
N ASP A 90 -3.18 -1.34 -4.24
CA ASP A 90 -2.28 -0.32 -4.79
C ASP A 90 -2.85 1.11 -4.66
N LEU A 91 -4.16 1.27 -4.87
CA LEU A 91 -4.85 2.56 -4.71
C LEU A 91 -4.86 3.02 -3.24
N ILE A 92 -5.13 2.10 -2.30
CA ILE A 92 -5.08 2.37 -0.86
C ILE A 92 -3.66 2.70 -0.42
N PHE A 93 -2.66 1.99 -0.91
CA PHE A 93 -1.25 2.28 -0.66
C PHE A 93 -0.88 3.71 -1.05
N ARG A 94 -1.26 4.14 -2.26
CA ARG A 94 -1.08 5.53 -2.70
C ARG A 94 -1.83 6.52 -1.82
N LYS A 95 -3.07 6.23 -1.43
CA LYS A 95 -3.85 7.16 -0.60
C LYS A 95 -3.25 7.34 0.79
N ASN A 96 -2.81 6.25 1.41
CA ASN A 96 -2.15 6.27 2.71
C ASN A 96 -0.84 7.07 2.67
N PHE A 97 -0.08 6.97 1.58
CA PHE A 97 1.07 7.83 1.36
C PHE A 97 0.68 9.32 1.31
N GLU A 98 -0.36 9.67 0.56
CA GLU A 98 -0.84 11.06 0.47
C GLU A 98 -1.29 11.60 1.84
N ILE A 99 -1.94 10.79 2.67
CA ILE A 99 -2.33 11.18 4.04
C ILE A 99 -1.09 11.41 4.91
N LYS A 100 -0.11 10.49 4.88
CA LYS A 100 1.13 10.68 5.65
C LYS A 100 1.87 11.93 5.20
N LEU A 101 1.90 12.20 3.89
CA LEU A 101 2.54 13.38 3.32
C LEU A 101 1.81 14.68 3.71
N SER A 102 0.48 14.66 3.80
CA SER A 102 -0.32 15.83 4.19
C SER A 102 -0.14 16.16 5.68
N LYS A 103 -0.11 15.15 6.56
CA LYS A 103 0.17 15.29 8.00
C LYS A 103 1.59 15.77 8.30
N GLY A 104 2.54 15.48 7.42
CA GLY A 104 3.91 15.98 7.55
C GLY A 104 3.98 17.51 7.45
N LYS A 105 4.25 18.18 8.59
CA LYS A 105 4.61 19.60 8.66
C LYS A 105 6.06 19.79 8.22
N LYS A 106 6.33 19.76 6.91
CA LYS A 106 7.62 20.20 6.35
C LYS A 106 7.40 20.95 5.04
N TRP A 107 8.38 21.79 4.72
CA TRP A 107 8.53 22.62 3.53
C TRP A 107 7.92 22.03 2.24
N LYS A 108 7.22 22.86 1.46
CA LYS A 108 6.53 22.44 0.22
C LYS A 108 7.46 21.71 -0.75
N TRP A 109 8.70 22.14 -0.90
CA TRP A 109 9.70 21.50 -1.77
C TRP A 109 10.03 20.07 -1.32
N LEU A 110 10.09 19.81 -0.01
CA LEU A 110 10.33 18.48 0.55
C LEU A 110 9.15 17.53 0.26
N LYS A 111 7.92 18.05 0.23
CA LYS A 111 6.73 17.28 -0.17
C LYS A 111 6.81 16.85 -1.64
N ILE A 112 7.30 17.72 -2.51
CA ILE A 112 7.50 17.43 -3.94
C ILE A 112 8.54 16.31 -4.10
N LEU A 113 9.68 16.39 -3.41
CA LEU A 113 10.72 15.36 -3.48
C LEU A 113 10.25 14.00 -2.99
N ARG A 114 9.56 13.96 -1.84
CA ARG A 114 8.94 12.74 -1.31
C ARG A 114 7.94 12.14 -2.29
N LYS A 115 7.11 12.97 -2.93
CA LYS A 115 6.14 12.53 -3.95
C LYS A 115 6.85 11.94 -5.17
N ARG A 116 7.90 12.58 -5.69
CA ARG A 116 8.69 12.07 -6.82
C ARG A 116 9.31 10.72 -6.50
N ARG A 117 9.93 10.57 -5.33
CA ARG A 117 10.53 9.30 -4.90
C ARG A 117 9.47 8.20 -4.76
N PHE A 118 8.32 8.53 -4.17
CA PHE A 118 7.20 7.60 -4.06
C PHE A 118 6.63 7.19 -5.41
N GLN A 119 6.56 8.09 -6.40
CA GLN A 119 6.08 7.74 -7.75
C GLN A 119 6.99 6.71 -8.43
N VAL A 120 8.30 6.82 -8.27
CA VAL A 120 9.26 5.82 -8.77
C VAL A 120 9.04 4.48 -8.07
N TYR A 121 8.95 4.49 -6.74
CA TYR A 121 8.65 3.29 -5.94
C TYR A 121 7.34 2.63 -6.37
N PHE A 122 6.27 3.43 -6.47
CA PHE A 122 4.94 2.96 -6.84
C PHE A 122 4.90 2.40 -8.27
N LYS A 123 5.70 2.95 -9.19
CA LYS A 123 5.84 2.41 -10.54
C LYS A 123 6.46 1.02 -10.52
N VAL A 124 7.50 0.80 -9.70
CA VAL A 124 8.12 -0.52 -9.55
C VAL A 124 7.15 -1.53 -8.94
N VAL A 125 6.46 -1.15 -7.86
CA VAL A 125 5.43 -2.01 -7.24
C VAL A 125 4.35 -2.35 -8.25
N LYS A 126 3.79 -1.36 -8.96
CA LYS A 126 2.73 -1.59 -9.94
C LYS A 126 3.19 -2.45 -11.12
N ASN A 127 4.40 -2.23 -11.64
CA ASN A 127 4.94 -3.02 -12.74
C ASN A 127 5.19 -4.47 -12.30
N LYS A 128 5.80 -4.70 -11.14
CA LYS A 128 6.01 -6.06 -10.64
C LYS A 128 4.69 -6.75 -10.29
N SER A 129 3.73 -6.01 -9.75
CA SER A 129 2.36 -6.49 -9.60
C SER A 129 1.82 -6.92 -10.97
N PHE A 130 1.92 -6.07 -11.99
CA PHE A 130 1.50 -6.37 -13.37
C PHE A 130 2.19 -7.62 -13.95
N ASP A 131 3.51 -7.74 -13.83
CA ASP A 131 4.28 -8.89 -14.32
C ASP A 131 3.85 -10.19 -13.61
N LEU A 132 3.70 -10.17 -12.28
CA LEU A 132 3.17 -11.30 -11.50
C LEU A 132 1.74 -11.69 -11.91
N TYR A 133 0.92 -10.74 -12.39
CA TYR A 133 -0.43 -11.05 -12.87
C TYR A 133 -0.44 -11.70 -14.25
N CYS A 134 0.45 -11.29 -15.15
CA CYS A 134 0.59 -11.95 -16.46
C CYS A 134 1.00 -13.42 -16.29
N ASP A 135 1.83 -13.72 -15.29
CA ASP A 135 2.30 -15.08 -15.02
C ASP A 135 1.22 -15.97 -14.37
N MET A 136 0.29 -15.39 -13.60
CA MET A 136 -0.78 -16.13 -12.93
C MET A 136 -2.03 -16.33 -13.82
N ASP A 137 -2.36 -15.36 -14.68
CA ASP A 137 -3.45 -15.45 -15.65
C ASP A 137 -2.86 -15.63 -17.06
N SER A 138 -2.44 -16.87 -17.38
CA SER A 138 -1.85 -17.25 -18.68
C SER A 138 -2.77 -17.10 -19.90
N LYS A 139 -3.85 -16.31 -19.80
CA LYS A 139 -4.85 -16.10 -20.86
C LYS A 139 -5.15 -14.64 -21.17
N SER A 140 -4.59 -13.65 -20.47
CA SER A 140 -4.72 -12.25 -20.88
C SER A 140 -3.67 -11.36 -20.22
N CYS A 141 -2.51 -11.31 -20.85
CA CYS A 141 -1.83 -10.05 -21.15
C CYS A 141 -1.88 -9.85 -22.67
#